data_AF-A0A8X6PVE1-F1
#
_entry.id   AF-A0A8X6PVE1-F1
#
_cell.length_a   1.000
_cell.length_b   1.000
_cell.length_c   1.000
_cell.angle_alpha   90.00
_cell.angle_beta   90.00
_cell.angle_gamma   90.00
#
_symmetry.space_group_name_H-M   'P 1'
#
loop_
_entity.id
_entity.type
_entity.pdbx_description
1 polymer ?
#
loop_
_entity_poly.entity_id
_entity_poly.type
_entity_poly.pdbx_seq_one_letter_code
_entity_poly.pdbx_strand_id
1 'polypeptide(L)'
;MALNANIELDPSKMRIVQNLEIEMMSDMYNRMIAACHLKCIPPKYHEGDLAKGESVCLDRCVAKYLEVHERIGKKLTTMSSQEDEAAKKLIEQQQNPVS
;
A
#
# COMPACT_ATOMS: atom_id res chain seq x y z
N MET A 1 11.53 -21.17 19.07
CA MET A 1 11.13 -19.91 18.43
C MET A 1 11.10 -18.84 19.51
N ALA A 2 12.20 -18.12 19.69
CA ALA A 2 12.26 -16.99 20.61
C ALA A 2 12.09 -15.71 19.78
N LEU A 3 10.91 -15.09 19.84
CA LEU A 3 10.73 -13.70 19.45
C LEU A 3 10.64 -12.89 20.74
N ASN A 4 11.82 -12.56 21.29
CA ASN A 4 11.96 -11.52 22.29
C ASN A 4 12.36 -10.25 21.56
N ALA A 5 11.38 -9.48 21.11
CA ALA A 5 11.55 -8.10 20.73
C ALA A 5 10.76 -7.26 21.75
N ASN A 6 11.41 -6.95 22.89
CA ASN A 6 10.95 -5.88 23.77
C ASN A 6 11.17 -4.55 23.03
N ILE A 7 10.23 -4.24 22.13
CA ILE A 7 10.07 -2.92 21.56
C ILE A 7 9.19 -2.17 22.55
N GLU A 8 9.81 -1.53 23.54
CA GLU A 8 9.13 -0.54 24.37
C GLU A 8 8.95 0.73 23.51
N LEU A 9 7.94 0.70 22.62
CA LEU A 9 7.60 1.84 21.79
C LEU A 9 6.91 2.87 22.69
N ASP A 10 7.51 4.05 22.82
CA ASP A 10 6.91 5.19 23.52
C ASP A 10 5.43 5.36 23.08
N PRO A 11 4.47 5.48 24.02
CA PRO A 11 3.04 5.50 23.71
C PRO A 11 2.65 6.62 22.73
N SER A 12 3.44 7.70 22.64
CA SER A 12 3.24 8.78 21.66
C SER A 12 3.66 8.33 20.26
N LYS A 13 4.77 7.61 20.12
CA LYS A 13 5.22 7.03 18.85
C LYS A 13 4.25 5.98 18.33
N MET A 14 3.69 5.16 19.22
CA MET A 14 2.69 4.15 18.85
C MET A 14 1.41 4.79 18.29
N ARG A 15 0.95 5.91 18.87
CA ARG A 15 -0.20 6.67 18.34
C ARG A 15 0.07 7.23 16.95
N ILE A 16 1.28 7.73 16.69
CA ILE A 16 1.65 8.26 15.37
C ILE A 16 1.59 7.16 14.31
N VAL A 17 2.17 5.99 14.59
CA VAL A 17 2.15 4.85 13.65
C VAL A 17 0.71 4.41 13.36
N GLN A 18 -0.12 4.26 14.39
CA GLN A 18 -1.54 3.88 14.21
C GLN A 18 -2.32 4.90 13.38
N ASN A 19 -2.14 6.20 13.64
CA ASN A 19 -2.80 7.24 12.86
C ASN A 19 -2.38 7.19 11.39
N LEU A 20 -1.08 6.99 11.14
CA LEU A 20 -0.56 6.87 9.78
C LEU A 20 -1.14 5.64 9.06
N GLU A 21 -1.22 4.48 9.74
CA GLU A 21 -1.84 3.28 9.18
C GLU A 21 -3.30 3.53 8.78
N ILE A 22 -4.08 4.20 9.64
CA ILE A 22 -5.48 4.54 9.37
C ILE A 22 -5.61 5.49 8.18
N GLU A 23 -4.78 6.55 8.12
CA GLU A 23 -4.80 7.51 7.02
C GLU A 23 -4.46 6.85 5.68
N MET A 24 -3.43 6.00 5.66
CA MET A 24 -3.04 5.25 4.46
C MET A 24 -4.14 4.28 3.99
N MET A 25 -4.73 3.53 4.91
CA MET A 25 -5.84 2.61 4.58
C MET A 25 -7.07 3.37 4.06
N SER A 26 -7.34 4.55 4.61
CA SER A 26 -8.45 5.41 4.17
C SER A 26 -8.24 5.93 2.76
N ASP A 27 -7.04 6.42 2.42
CA ASP A 27 -6.70 6.83 1.05
C ASP A 27 -6.82 5.66 0.06
N MET A 28 -6.29 4.49 0.42
CA MET A 28 -6.42 3.28 -0.40
C MET A 28 -7.90 2.93 -0.67
N TYR A 29 -8.73 2.96 0.37
CA TYR A 29 -10.16 2.64 0.27
C TYR A 29 -10.90 3.63 -0.64
N ASN A 30 -10.64 4.93 -0.50
CA ASN A 30 -11.26 5.96 -1.34
C ASN A 30 -10.87 5.81 -2.82
N ARG A 31 -9.59 5.54 -3.11
CA ARG A 31 -9.12 5.29 -4.47
C ARG A 31 -9.70 4.02 -5.07
N MET A 32 -9.82 2.96 -4.27
CA MET A 32 -10.42 1.69 -4.68
C MET A 32 -11.89 1.87 -5.05
N ILE A 33 -12.68 2.54 -4.20
CA ILE A 33 -14.09 2.83 -4.49
C ILE A 33 -14.22 3.63 -5.78
N ALA A 34 -13.47 4.72 -5.93
CA ALA A 34 -13.53 5.55 -7.12
C ALA A 34 -13.18 4.75 -8.40
N ALA A 35 -12.14 3.91 -8.33
CA ALA A 35 -11.73 3.07 -9.44
C ALA A 35 -12.77 1.99 -9.80
N CYS A 36 -13.34 1.31 -8.80
CA CYS A 36 -14.31 0.25 -9.05
C CYS A 36 -15.67 0.81 -9.48
N HIS A 37 -16.09 1.94 -8.92
CA HIS A 37 -17.27 2.65 -9.39
C HIS A 37 -17.11 3.04 -10.87
N LEU A 38 -15.99 3.67 -11.25
CA LEU A 38 -15.73 4.06 -12.65
C LEU A 38 -15.68 2.86 -13.61
N LYS A 39 -15.19 1.70 -13.16
CA LYS A 39 -15.05 0.50 -13.99
C LYS A 39 -16.33 -0.31 -14.13
N CYS A 40 -17.17 -0.34 -13.09
CA CYS A 40 -18.28 -1.28 -12.99
C CYS A 40 -19.66 -0.63 -13.07
N ILE A 41 -19.76 0.68 -12.79
CA ILE A 41 -21.04 1.40 -12.80
C ILE A 41 -21.08 2.34 -14.01
N PRO A 42 -21.98 2.11 -14.98
CA PRO A 42 -22.09 2.96 -16.15
C PRO A 42 -22.63 4.34 -15.75
N PRO A 43 -22.24 5.42 -16.47
CA PRO A 43 -22.68 6.78 -16.15
C PRO A 43 -24.19 7.01 -16.37
N LYS A 44 -24.86 6.11 -17.11
CA LYS A 44 -26.31 6.14 -17.34
C LYS A 44 -27.00 5.14 -16.42
N TYR A 45 -27.54 5.64 -15.32
CA TYR A 45 -28.34 4.87 -14.38
C TYR A 45 -29.73 4.61 -14.95
N HIS A 46 -30.16 3.35 -14.92
CA HIS A 46 -31.50 2.93 -15.38
C HIS A 46 -32.40 2.64 -14.17
N GLU A 47 -31.83 2.14 -13.08
CA GLU A 47 -32.48 1.83 -11.81
C GLU A 47 -31.54 2.20 -10.64
N GLY A 48 -32.06 2.21 -9.41
CA GLY A 48 -31.28 2.57 -8.21
C GLY A 48 -30.55 1.40 -7.56
N ASP A 49 -30.98 0.17 -7.84
CA ASP A 49 -30.35 -1.04 -7.35
C ASP A 49 -29.23 -1.50 -8.30
N LEU A 50 -28.27 -2.23 -7.75
CA LEU A 50 -27.20 -2.82 -8.57
C LEU A 50 -27.75 -3.99 -9.38
N ALA A 51 -27.52 -3.96 -10.69
CA ALA A 51 -27.76 -5.11 -11.53
C ALA A 51 -26.78 -6.24 -11.16
N LYS A 52 -27.20 -7.49 -11.35
CA LYS A 52 -26.35 -8.68 -11.07
C LYS A 52 -24.95 -8.57 -11.71
N GLY A 53 -24.86 -8.00 -12.91
CA GLY A 53 -23.59 -7.77 -13.60
C GLY A 53 -22.68 -6.76 -12.89
N GLU A 54 -23.26 -5.69 -12.34
CA GLU A 54 -22.55 -4.66 -11.59
C GLU A 54 -22.03 -5.22 -10.26
N SER A 55 -22.86 -5.96 -9.52
CA SER A 55 -22.42 -6.63 -8.28
C SER A 55 -21.24 -7.57 -8.51
N VAL A 56 -21.34 -8.46 -9.50
CA VAL A 56 -20.25 -9.39 -9.83
C VAL A 56 -19.01 -8.66 -10.35
N CYS A 57 -19.18 -7.55 -11.07
CA CYS A 57 -18.06 -6.71 -11.49
C CYS A 57 -17.35 -6.08 -10.29
N LEU A 58 -18.10 -5.51 -9.33
CA LEU A 58 -17.55 -4.89 -8.13
C LEU A 58 -16.71 -5.88 -7.31
N ASP A 59 -17.23 -7.10 -7.07
CA ASP A 59 -16.49 -8.15 -6.35
C ASP A 59 -15.15 -8.47 -7.03
N ARG A 60 -15.18 -8.65 -8.36
CA ARG A 60 -13.98 -8.91 -9.17
C ARG A 60 -13.04 -7.71 -9.19
N CYS A 61 -13.57 -6.50 -9.21
CA CYS A 61 -12.79 -5.28 -9.24
C CYS A 61 -12.00 -5.11 -7.96
N VAL A 62 -12.66 -5.25 -6.80
CA VAL A 62 -12.01 -5.15 -5.48
C VAL A 62 -10.92 -6.20 -5.34
N ALA A 63 -11.20 -7.46 -5.69
CA ALA A 63 -10.21 -8.53 -5.66
C ALA A 63 -8.97 -8.21 -6.50
N LYS A 64 -9.17 -7.75 -7.75
CA LYS A 64 -8.06 -7.35 -8.63
C LYS A 64 -7.33 -6.11 -8.14
N TYR A 65 -8.04 -5.14 -7.57
CA TYR A 65 -7.43 -3.90 -7.06
C TYR A 65 -6.44 -4.23 -5.94
N LEU A 66 -6.85 -5.07 -4.98
CA LEU A 66 -6.00 -5.49 -3.87
C LEU A 66 -4.81 -6.32 -4.35
N GLU A 67 -5.01 -7.23 -5.31
CA GLU A 67 -3.91 -8.00 -5.92
C GLU A 67 -2.87 -7.08 -6.61
N VAL A 68 -3.33 -6.09 -7.38
CA VAL A 68 -2.46 -5.12 -8.03
C VAL A 68 -1.76 -4.23 -6.99
N HIS A 69 -2.48 -3.77 -5.97
CA HIS A 69 -1.93 -2.97 -4.88
C HIS A 69 -0.80 -3.72 -4.15
N GLU A 70 -0.97 -5.00 -3.84
CA GLU A 70 0.05 -5.84 -3.21
C GLU A 70 1.29 -5.99 -4.11
N ARG A 71 1.09 -6.26 -5.42
CA ARG A 71 2.21 -6.40 -6.38
C ARG A 71 3.00 -5.11 -6.51
N ILE A 72 2.32 -3.97 -6.56
CA ILE A 72 2.96 -2.63 -6.57
C ILE A 72 3.74 -2.43 -5.28
N GLY A 73 3.15 -2.73 -4.12
CA GLY A 73 3.81 -2.63 -2.82
C GLY A 73 5.12 -3.44 -2.77
N LYS A 74 5.09 -4.72 -3.18
CA LYS A 74 6.28 -5.57 -3.25
C LYS A 74 7.37 -4.99 -4.16
N LYS A 75 6.97 -4.46 -5.32
CA LYS A 75 7.92 -3.86 -6.27
C LYS A 75 8.56 -2.60 -5.69
N LEU A 76 7.77 -1.74 -5.04
CA LEU A 76 8.26 -0.52 -4.40
C LEU A 76 9.27 -0.85 -3.29
N THR A 77 8.95 -1.78 -2.38
CA THR A 77 9.88 -2.22 -1.32
C THR A 77 11.18 -2.77 -1.90
N THR A 78 11.10 -3.59 -2.96
CA THR A 78 12.28 -4.14 -3.63
C THR A 78 13.17 -3.02 -4.19
N MET A 79 12.57 -1.98 -4.78
CA MET A 79 13.31 -0.85 -5.33
C MET A 79 13.96 -0.01 -4.22
N SER A 80 13.24 0.31 -3.14
CA SER A 80 13.79 1.07 -2.01
C SER A 80 14.96 0.36 -1.34
N SER A 81 14.90 -0.97 -1.17
CA SER A 81 16.03 -1.73 -0.62
C SER A 81 17.27 -1.66 -1.51
N GLN A 82 17.10 -1.68 -2.84
CA GLN A 82 18.22 -1.54 -3.78
C GLN A 82 18.85 -0.15 -3.72
N GLU A 83 18.02 0.89 -3.60
CA GLU A 83 18.47 2.28 -3.43
C GLU A 83 19.25 2.46 -2.12
N ASP A 84 18.76 1.91 -1.01
CA ASP A 84 19.44 1.94 0.29
C ASP A 84 20.81 1.24 0.24
N GLU A 85 20.89 0.07 -0.41
CA GLU A 85 22.16 -0.64 -0.59
C GLU A 85 23.14 0.13 -1.47
N ALA A 86 22.67 0.77 -2.54
CA ALA A 86 23.50 1.60 -3.41
C ALA A 86 24.01 2.83 -2.65
N ALA A 87 23.16 3.49 -1.86
CA ALA A 87 23.54 4.64 -1.04
C ALA A 87 24.59 4.27 0.02
N LYS A 88 24.42 3.12 0.70
CA LYS A 88 25.42 2.62 1.68
C LYS A 88 26.79 2.37 1.04
N LYS A 89 26.82 1.74 -0.14
CA LYS A 89 28.08 1.49 -0.89
C LYS A 89 28.77 2.79 -1.30
N LEU A 90 28.01 3.81 -1.68
CA LEU A 90 28.56 5.14 -2.01
C LEU A 90 29.15 5.84 -0.78
N ILE A 91 28.53 5.70 0.39
CA ILE A 91 29.04 6.27 1.66
C ILE A 91 30.31 5.54 2.11
N GLU A 92 30.36 4.19 2.00
CA GLU A 92 31.55 3.39 2.33
C GLU A 92 32.76 3.75 1.46
N GLN A 93 32.56 4.04 0.17
CA GLN A 93 33.64 4.46 -0.73
C GLN A 93 34.20 5.86 -0.41
N GLN A 94 33.44 6.74 0.25
CA GLN A 94 33.92 8.06 0.67
C GLN A 94 34.65 8.04 2.01
N GLN A 95 34.48 7.00 2.84
CA GLN A 95 35.10 6.90 4.16
C GLN A 95 36.45 6.16 4.18
N ASN A 96 36.87 5.52 3.08
CA ASN A 96 38.23 5.03 2.89
C ASN A 96 38.94 5.85 1.81
N PRO A 97 39.59 6.99 2.14
CA PRO A 97 40.55 7.57 1.22
C PRO A 97 41.66 6.53 1.05
N VAL A 98 41.86 6.08 -0.19
CA VAL A 98 43.00 5.26 -0.61
C VAL A 98 44.28 5.85 0.01
N SER A 99 44.85 5.15 0.98
CA SER A 99 46.23 5.29 1.42
C SER A 99 47.14 4.54 0.45
#